data_AF-A0A7Z0WNK0-F1
#
_entry.id   AF-A0A7Z0WNK0-F1
#
_cell.length_a   1.000
_cell.length_b   1.000
_cell.length_c   1.000
_cell.angle_alpha   90.00
_cell.angle_beta   90.00
_cell.angle_gamma   90.00
#
_symmetry.space_group_name_H-M   'P 1'
#
loop_
_entity.id
_entity.type
_entity.pdbx_description
1 polymer ?
#
loop_
_entity_poly.entity_id
_entity_poly.type
_entity_poly.pdbx_seq_one_letter_code
_entity_poly.pdbx_strand_id
1 'polypeptide(L)'
;MRLSVLDNGHRARARLFLGATSLMSRVDSPDIVRMLLYRPDFLTRPLLDLTAPAMRGESYWTAGEREFLAMSTALRHRCPFCVDSHAELTRIAGTGEIDPDDPASARPQVRAVREFLDGPPDPGPARAAGVPDDALLAALRVRLVWDVVNRLANAFGFVLRPGQLHSGTRALHRFGYRFPAFLLAGGATASDRDPVEAMRWSVFDGPGRTGPALRRAAVTGEGLDEPLRGYAATVRDASYRIGDGDVERLRAAGLTEDEIFEVTVAATVGAALAAHDEARAVVEGRS
;
A
#
# COMPACT_ATOMS: atom_id res chain seq x y z
N MET A 1 15.84 -10.13 12.21
CA MET A 1 16.00 -9.88 10.76
C MET A 1 14.64 -9.56 10.12
N ARG A 2 14.58 -8.59 9.21
CA ARG A 2 13.49 -8.49 8.22
C ARG A 2 13.43 -9.75 7.34
N LEU A 3 12.32 -9.93 6.62
CA LEU A 3 12.14 -11.07 5.72
C LEU A 3 13.23 -11.11 4.62
N SER A 4 14.18 -12.03 4.76
CA SER A 4 15.31 -12.18 3.83
C SER A 4 14.86 -12.56 2.42
N VAL A 5 13.72 -13.26 2.29
CA VAL A 5 13.09 -13.58 1.01
C VAL A 5 12.75 -12.35 0.17
N LEU A 6 12.55 -11.18 0.79
CA LEU A 6 12.35 -9.93 0.04
C LEU A 6 13.64 -9.43 -0.62
N ASP A 7 14.81 -9.89 -0.18
CA ASP A 7 16.09 -9.55 -0.82
C ASP A 7 16.55 -10.64 -1.79
N ASN A 8 16.34 -11.92 -1.45
CA ASN A 8 16.94 -13.06 -2.18
C ASN A 8 15.93 -14.03 -2.83
N GLY A 9 14.64 -13.96 -2.48
CA GLY A 9 13.59 -14.90 -2.90
C GLY A 9 12.99 -14.66 -4.28
N HIS A 10 13.64 -13.86 -5.13
CA HIS A 10 13.09 -13.38 -6.40
C HIS A 10 13.21 -14.40 -7.54
N ARG A 11 12.21 -14.42 -8.43
CA ARG A 11 12.26 -15.15 -9.71
C ARG A 11 13.45 -14.68 -10.55
N ALA A 12 14.02 -15.54 -11.40
CA ALA A 12 15.21 -15.23 -12.20
C ALA A 12 15.09 -13.91 -13.01
N ARG A 13 13.95 -13.70 -13.68
CA ARG A 13 13.67 -12.45 -14.42
C ARG A 13 13.64 -11.20 -13.54
N ALA A 14 13.12 -11.31 -12.33
CA ALA A 14 13.08 -10.21 -11.37
C ALA A 14 14.48 -9.89 -10.84
N ARG A 15 15.29 -10.92 -10.52
CA ARG A 15 16.70 -10.74 -10.14
C ARG A 15 17.51 -10.03 -11.21
N LEU A 16 17.35 -10.44 -12.48
CA LEU A 16 18.02 -9.79 -13.61
C LEU A 16 17.62 -8.32 -13.73
N PHE A 17 16.32 -8.03 -13.62
CA PHE A 17 15.81 -6.65 -13.69
C PHE A 17 16.32 -5.77 -12.54
N LEU A 18 16.28 -6.26 -11.30
CA LEU A 18 16.78 -5.54 -10.11
C LEU A 18 18.28 -5.25 -10.26
N GLY A 19 19.07 -6.24 -10.70
CA GLY A 19 20.51 -6.07 -10.93
C GLY A 19 20.81 -5.05 -12.03
N ALA A 20 20.13 -5.16 -13.18
CA ALA A 20 20.34 -4.26 -14.32
C ALA A 20 19.95 -2.82 -14.01
N THR A 21 18.79 -2.60 -13.36
CA THR A 21 18.33 -1.25 -13.02
C THR A 21 19.21 -0.60 -11.96
N SER A 22 19.65 -1.36 -10.95
CA SER A 22 20.55 -0.85 -9.91
C SER A 22 21.94 -0.50 -10.48
N LEU A 23 22.46 -1.29 -11.42
CA LEU A 23 23.72 -0.98 -12.11
C LEU A 23 23.63 0.30 -12.94
N MET A 24 22.53 0.48 -13.68
CA MET A 24 22.30 1.64 -14.54
C MET A 24 22.09 2.93 -13.74
N SER A 25 21.33 2.88 -12.64
CA SER A 25 21.07 4.04 -11.78
C SER A 25 22.21 4.32 -10.79
N ARG A 26 23.07 3.33 -10.53
CA ARG A 26 24.05 3.32 -9.42
C ARG A 26 23.40 3.50 -8.04
N VAL A 27 22.14 3.11 -7.93
CA VAL A 27 21.35 3.18 -6.70
C VAL A 27 20.69 1.83 -6.50
N ASP A 28 20.77 1.29 -5.28
CA ASP A 28 20.11 0.02 -4.95
C ASP A 28 18.62 0.07 -5.26
N SER A 29 18.06 -1.07 -5.67
CA SER A 29 16.61 -1.19 -5.84
C SER A 29 15.86 -0.84 -4.54
N PRO A 30 14.89 0.07 -4.57
CA PRO A 30 14.08 0.41 -3.41
C PRO A 30 13.34 -0.81 -2.82
N ASP A 31 13.13 -0.82 -1.51
CA ASP A 31 12.49 -1.97 -0.83
C ASP A 31 11.06 -2.22 -1.35
N ILE A 32 10.32 -1.17 -1.71
CA ILE A 32 9.02 -1.30 -2.38
C ILE A 32 9.12 -2.06 -3.71
N VAL A 33 10.15 -1.81 -4.52
CA VAL A 33 10.33 -2.49 -5.81
C VAL A 33 10.64 -3.98 -5.57
N ARG A 34 11.48 -4.28 -4.58
CA ARG A 34 11.76 -5.67 -4.19
C ARG A 34 10.48 -6.37 -3.74
N MET A 35 9.70 -5.77 -2.84
CA MET A 35 8.44 -6.34 -2.37
C MET A 35 7.44 -6.57 -3.51
N LEU A 36 7.26 -5.61 -4.41
CA LEU A 36 6.36 -5.76 -5.56
C LEU A 36 6.82 -6.88 -6.52
N LEU A 37 8.12 -7.17 -6.62
CA LEU A 37 8.63 -8.25 -7.47
C LEU A 37 8.69 -9.61 -6.76
N TYR A 38 8.49 -9.64 -5.45
CA TYR A 38 8.38 -10.87 -4.68
C TYR A 38 6.96 -11.41 -4.76
N ARG A 39 6.81 -12.58 -5.38
CA ARG A 39 5.52 -13.29 -5.56
C ARG A 39 4.40 -12.38 -6.09
N PRO A 40 4.58 -11.74 -7.26
CA PRO A 40 3.70 -10.69 -7.76
C PRO A 40 2.25 -11.13 -8.01
N ASP A 41 2.04 -12.43 -8.20
CA ASP A 41 0.73 -13.04 -8.43
C ASP A 41 -0.18 -13.00 -7.18
N PHE A 42 0.39 -12.80 -5.98
CA PHE A 42 -0.33 -12.82 -4.70
C PHE A 42 -0.91 -11.46 -4.28
N LEU A 43 -0.22 -10.36 -4.60
CA LEU A 43 -0.64 -9.01 -4.20
C LEU A 43 -0.34 -7.96 -5.27
N THR A 44 0.87 -7.98 -5.83
CA THR A 44 1.38 -6.87 -6.64
C THR A 44 0.47 -6.51 -7.78
N ARG A 45 0.00 -7.50 -8.53
CA ARG A 45 -0.83 -7.21 -9.70
C ARG A 45 -2.14 -6.50 -9.34
N PRO A 46 -3.01 -7.06 -8.48
CA PRO A 46 -4.23 -6.35 -8.11
C PRO A 46 -3.97 -5.02 -7.38
N LEU A 47 -2.89 -4.93 -6.59
CA LEU A 47 -2.49 -3.67 -5.97
C LEU A 47 -2.13 -2.60 -7.01
N LEU A 48 -1.35 -2.93 -8.04
CA LEU A 48 -0.96 -1.98 -9.09
C LEU A 48 -2.11 -1.64 -10.04
N ASP A 49 -2.99 -2.60 -10.33
CA ASP A 49 -4.22 -2.38 -11.11
C ASP A 49 -5.16 -1.39 -10.39
N LEU A 50 -5.12 -1.33 -9.05
CA LEU A 50 -5.78 -0.28 -8.26
C LEU A 50 -4.95 1.02 -8.19
N THR A 51 -3.64 0.92 -7.94
CA THR A 51 -2.76 2.07 -7.64
C THR A 51 -2.60 3.01 -8.83
N ALA A 52 -2.32 2.47 -10.02
CA ALA A 52 -2.08 3.30 -11.21
C ALA A 52 -3.28 4.19 -11.57
N PRO A 53 -4.53 3.69 -11.67
CA PRO A 53 -5.68 4.56 -11.91
C PRO A 53 -5.97 5.47 -10.71
N ALA A 54 -5.85 4.99 -9.47
CA ALA A 54 -6.08 5.82 -8.29
C ALA A 54 -5.17 7.04 -8.27
N MET A 55 -3.87 6.89 -8.59
CA MET A 55 -2.86 7.95 -8.48
C MET A 55 -2.62 8.77 -9.75
N ARG A 56 -2.94 8.23 -10.93
CA ARG A 56 -2.65 8.88 -12.22
C ARG A 56 -3.79 8.84 -13.24
N GLY A 57 -4.88 8.13 -12.95
CA GLY A 57 -6.09 8.16 -13.78
C GLY A 57 -6.81 9.52 -13.72
N GLU A 58 -7.84 9.66 -14.55
CA GLU A 58 -8.77 10.80 -14.51
C GLU A 58 -9.41 10.91 -13.13
N SER A 59 -9.46 12.12 -12.58
CA SER A 59 -9.98 12.37 -11.24
C SER A 59 -10.28 13.85 -11.04
N TYR A 60 -11.20 14.14 -10.12
CA TYR A 60 -11.38 15.46 -9.52
C TYR A 60 -10.11 15.98 -8.83
N TRP A 61 -9.28 15.07 -8.32
CA TRP A 61 -8.04 15.40 -7.62
C TRP A 61 -6.85 15.46 -8.58
N THR A 62 -6.04 16.51 -8.46
CA THR A 62 -4.78 16.60 -9.23
C THR A 62 -3.82 15.47 -8.85
N ALA A 63 -2.77 15.26 -9.66
CA ALA A 63 -1.73 14.31 -9.28
C ALA A 63 -1.05 14.73 -7.96
N GLY A 64 -0.70 16.02 -7.79
CA GLY A 64 -0.12 16.55 -6.55
C GLY A 64 -1.04 16.40 -5.33
N GLU A 65 -2.35 16.64 -5.49
CA GLU A 65 -3.35 16.43 -4.44
C GLU A 65 -3.40 14.98 -3.98
N ARG A 66 -3.37 14.02 -4.91
CA ARG A 66 -3.38 12.59 -4.57
C ARG A 66 -2.11 12.16 -3.84
N GLU A 67 -0.96 12.70 -4.21
CA GLU A 67 0.30 12.48 -3.48
C GLU A 67 0.26 13.08 -2.07
N PHE A 68 -0.35 14.26 -1.90
CA PHE A 68 -0.53 14.86 -0.59
C PHE A 68 -1.46 14.05 0.32
N LEU A 69 -2.54 13.48 -0.24
CA LEU A 69 -3.42 12.55 0.49
C LEU A 69 -2.71 11.23 0.84
N ALA A 70 -1.84 10.74 -0.05
CA ALA A 70 -0.98 9.58 0.22
C ALA A 70 -0.01 9.85 1.38
N MET A 71 0.64 11.01 1.37
CA MET A 71 1.52 11.48 2.44
C MET A 71 0.77 11.62 3.77
N SER A 72 -0.42 12.21 3.76
CA SER A 72 -1.27 12.34 4.96
C SER A 72 -1.62 10.97 5.55
N THR A 73 -1.95 9.99 4.69
CA THR A 73 -2.18 8.60 5.11
C THR A 73 -0.91 7.99 5.71
N ALA A 74 0.27 8.27 5.13
CA ALA A 74 1.55 7.78 5.64
C ALA A 74 1.92 8.35 7.02
N LEU A 75 1.58 9.61 7.29
CA LEU A 75 1.75 10.23 8.61
C LEU A 75 0.94 9.50 9.68
N ARG A 76 -0.31 9.13 9.39
CA ARG A 76 -1.17 8.35 10.29
C ARG A 76 -0.53 7.00 10.65
N HIS A 77 0.04 6.33 9.65
CA HIS A 77 0.72 5.03 9.84
C HIS A 77 2.13 5.15 10.41
N ARG A 78 2.65 6.36 10.60
CA ARG A 78 4.03 6.61 11.04
C ARG A 78 5.04 5.93 10.11
N CYS A 79 4.83 6.02 8.80
CA CYS A 79 5.66 5.39 7.79
C CYS A 79 6.64 6.39 7.15
N PRO A 80 7.88 6.55 7.67
CA PRO A 80 8.82 7.57 7.18
C PRO A 80 9.18 7.38 5.71
N PHE A 81 9.34 6.13 5.24
CA PHE A 81 9.61 5.83 3.84
C PHE A 81 8.56 6.46 2.91
N CYS A 82 7.28 6.30 3.24
CA CYS A 82 6.18 6.84 2.46
C CYS A 82 5.99 8.34 2.68
N VAL A 83 6.18 8.86 3.90
CA VAL A 83 6.12 10.30 4.17
C VAL A 83 7.11 11.06 3.29
N ASP A 84 8.39 10.68 3.31
CA ASP A 84 9.44 11.37 2.56
C ASP A 84 9.23 11.22 1.04
N SER A 85 8.87 10.01 0.59
CA SER A 85 8.63 9.74 -0.84
C SER A 85 7.43 10.53 -1.37
N HIS A 86 6.34 10.61 -0.60
CA HIS A 86 5.13 11.31 -1.04
C HIS A 86 5.25 12.82 -0.91
N ALA A 87 5.97 13.35 0.08
CA ALA A 87 6.30 14.76 0.15
C ALA A 87 7.04 15.20 -1.13
N GLU A 88 8.05 14.45 -1.55
CA GLU A 88 8.75 14.72 -2.80
C GLU A 88 7.85 14.52 -4.04
N LEU A 89 7.00 13.49 -4.04
CA LEU A 89 6.04 13.28 -5.13
C LEU A 89 5.01 14.43 -5.24
N THR A 90 4.56 15.01 -4.13
CA THR A 90 3.70 16.20 -4.12
C THR A 90 4.41 17.36 -4.82
N ARG A 91 5.69 17.61 -4.52
CA ARG A 91 6.47 18.68 -5.15
C ARG A 91 6.64 18.50 -6.65
N ILE A 92 6.93 17.28 -7.12
CA ILE A 92 7.17 17.02 -8.55
C ILE A 92 5.90 16.80 -9.37
N ALA A 93 4.82 16.33 -8.75
CA ALA A 93 3.55 16.07 -9.44
C ALA A 93 2.60 17.28 -9.43
N GLY A 94 2.79 18.20 -8.48
CA GLY A 94 2.11 19.48 -8.45
C GLY A 94 2.80 20.54 -9.32
N THR A 95 2.16 21.70 -9.37
CA THR A 95 2.60 22.95 -9.97
C THR A 95 2.93 24.02 -8.92
N GLY A 96 3.02 23.63 -7.65
CA GLY A 96 3.22 24.52 -6.50
C GLY A 96 1.94 24.90 -5.76
N GLU A 97 0.81 24.27 -6.08
CA GLU A 97 -0.50 24.52 -5.44
C GLU A 97 -0.60 23.99 -4.00
N ILE A 98 0.26 23.05 -3.62
CA ILE A 98 0.29 22.43 -2.29
C ILE A 98 1.74 22.27 -1.86
N ASP A 99 2.05 22.83 -0.70
CA ASP A 99 3.29 22.58 0.02
C ASP A 99 3.09 21.37 0.94
N PRO A 100 3.84 20.26 0.77
CA PRO A 100 3.74 19.11 1.66
C PRO A 100 4.12 19.43 3.12
N ASP A 101 4.91 20.48 3.34
CA ASP A 101 5.35 20.88 4.68
C ASP A 101 4.38 21.88 5.34
N ASP A 102 3.44 22.45 4.58
CA ASP A 102 2.35 23.31 5.07
C ASP A 102 0.97 22.79 4.60
N PRO A 103 0.31 21.92 5.39
CA PRO A 103 -1.03 21.42 5.07
C PRO A 103 -2.10 22.52 4.89
N ALA A 104 -1.88 23.73 5.41
CA ALA A 104 -2.82 24.84 5.24
C ALA A 104 -2.79 25.43 3.81
N SER A 105 -1.70 25.19 3.06
CA SER A 105 -1.58 25.56 1.64
C SER A 105 -2.63 24.89 0.76
N ALA A 106 -3.13 23.71 1.16
CA ALA A 106 -4.11 22.96 0.38
C ALA A 106 -5.48 23.66 0.33
N ARG A 107 -6.12 23.62 -0.85
CA ARG A 107 -7.47 24.19 -1.04
C ARG A 107 -8.49 23.56 -0.09
N PRO A 108 -9.59 24.27 0.26
CA PRO A 108 -10.57 23.81 1.24
C PRO A 108 -11.09 22.38 1.00
N GLN A 109 -11.29 21.98 -0.25
CA GLN A 109 -11.77 20.65 -0.61
C GLN A 109 -10.77 19.54 -0.23
N VAL A 110 -9.47 19.77 -0.44
CA VAL A 110 -8.40 18.82 -0.09
C VAL A 110 -8.28 18.69 1.42
N ARG A 111 -8.41 19.81 2.15
CA ARG A 111 -8.41 19.79 3.61
C ARG A 111 -9.62 19.03 4.17
N ALA A 112 -10.81 19.29 3.65
CA ALA A 112 -12.03 18.61 4.09
C ALA A 112 -12.01 17.10 3.76
N VAL A 113 -11.53 16.70 2.57
CA VAL A 113 -11.42 15.26 2.27
C VAL A 113 -10.34 14.59 3.10
N ARG A 114 -9.22 15.26 3.41
CA ARG A 114 -8.20 14.74 4.32
C ARG A 114 -8.78 14.43 5.70
N GLU A 115 -9.58 15.34 6.26
CA GLU A 115 -10.27 15.12 7.54
C GLU A 115 -11.21 13.91 7.49
N PHE A 116 -11.97 13.76 6.39
CA PHE A 116 -12.82 12.59 6.14
C PHE A 116 -12.02 11.28 6.09
N LEU A 117 -10.81 11.27 5.51
CA LEU A 117 -9.96 10.08 5.44
C LEU A 117 -9.28 9.73 6.79
N ASP A 118 -9.06 10.72 7.66
CA ASP A 118 -8.41 10.57 8.96
C ASP A 118 -9.38 10.19 10.10
N GLY A 119 -10.65 10.56 10.01
CA GLY A 119 -11.64 10.35 11.06
C GLY A 119 -12.48 9.06 10.92
N PRO A 120 -13.44 8.86 11.83
CA PRO A 120 -14.65 8.11 11.52
C PRO A 120 -15.28 8.67 10.24
N PRO A 121 -15.84 7.82 9.35
CA PRO A 121 -16.35 8.27 8.07
C PRO A 121 -17.53 9.23 8.24
N ASP A 122 -17.30 10.52 8.01
CA ASP A 122 -18.32 11.57 7.90
C ASP A 122 -18.07 12.43 6.64
N PRO A 123 -18.84 12.22 5.56
CA PRO A 123 -18.68 12.99 4.32
C PRO A 123 -19.31 14.40 4.40
N GLY A 124 -20.03 14.74 5.46
CA GLY A 124 -20.77 16.00 5.60
C GLY A 124 -19.91 17.25 5.39
N PRO A 125 -18.77 17.41 6.10
CA PRO A 125 -17.87 18.54 5.92
C PRO A 125 -17.31 18.64 4.49
N ALA A 126 -16.93 17.51 3.87
CA ALA A 126 -16.41 17.50 2.51
C ALA A 126 -17.48 17.86 1.47
N ARG A 127 -18.71 17.36 1.64
CA ARG A 127 -19.87 17.74 0.81
C ARG A 127 -20.18 19.23 0.95
N ALA A 128 -20.14 19.77 2.17
CA ALA A 128 -20.32 21.20 2.42
C ALA A 128 -19.24 22.07 1.75
N ALA A 129 -18.01 21.55 1.60
CA ALA A 129 -16.93 22.18 0.83
C ALA A 129 -17.08 22.04 -0.70
N GLY A 130 -18.15 21.38 -1.18
CA GLY A 130 -18.43 21.17 -2.59
C GLY A 130 -17.70 19.98 -3.22
N VAL A 131 -17.23 19.02 -2.41
CA VAL A 131 -16.64 17.77 -2.93
C VAL A 131 -17.77 16.83 -3.36
N PRO A 132 -17.83 16.43 -4.65
CA PRO A 132 -18.84 15.49 -5.12
C PRO A 132 -18.54 14.05 -4.63
N ASP A 133 -19.56 13.21 -4.57
CA ASP A 133 -19.44 11.86 -4.01
C ASP A 133 -18.47 10.96 -4.80
N ASP A 134 -18.38 11.11 -6.12
CA ASP A 134 -17.39 10.40 -6.93
C ASP A 134 -15.94 10.80 -6.59
N ALA A 135 -15.70 12.07 -6.22
CA ALA A 135 -14.41 12.53 -5.71
C ALA A 135 -14.10 11.96 -4.31
N LEU A 136 -15.10 11.80 -3.43
CA LEU A 136 -14.94 11.11 -2.15
C LEU A 136 -14.55 9.64 -2.36
N LEU A 137 -15.25 8.93 -3.26
CA LEU A 137 -14.93 7.55 -3.62
C LEU A 137 -13.54 7.41 -4.24
N ALA A 138 -13.11 8.37 -5.07
CA ALA A 138 -11.76 8.40 -5.62
C ALA A 138 -10.70 8.61 -4.52
N ALA A 139 -10.95 9.48 -3.55
CA ALA A 139 -10.06 9.68 -2.40
C ALA A 139 -9.98 8.43 -1.50
N LEU A 140 -11.08 7.70 -1.32
CA LEU A 140 -11.10 6.42 -0.59
C LEU A 140 -10.25 5.34 -1.28
N ARG A 141 -10.17 5.34 -2.61
CA ARG A 141 -9.27 4.44 -3.36
C ARG A 141 -7.80 4.80 -3.14
N VAL A 142 -7.46 6.09 -3.10
CA VAL A 142 -6.11 6.56 -2.73
C VAL A 142 -5.78 6.09 -1.30
N ARG A 143 -6.67 6.33 -0.34
CA ARG A 143 -6.50 5.86 1.04
C ARG A 143 -6.30 4.35 1.11
N LEU A 144 -7.11 3.55 0.42
CA LEU A 144 -7.01 2.09 0.41
C LEU A 144 -5.61 1.60 -0.02
N VAL A 145 -5.08 2.17 -1.10
CA VAL A 145 -3.72 1.82 -1.59
C VAL A 145 -2.68 2.11 -0.52
N TRP A 146 -2.71 3.29 0.07
CA TRP A 146 -1.68 3.72 1.00
C TRP A 146 -1.86 3.11 2.40
N ASP A 147 -3.07 2.77 2.81
CA ASP A 147 -3.32 1.96 4.00
C ASP A 147 -2.67 0.58 3.90
N VAL A 148 -2.66 -0.01 2.70
CA VAL A 148 -1.94 -1.27 2.42
C VAL A 148 -0.44 -1.03 2.41
N VAL A 149 0.05 -0.12 1.55
CA VAL A 149 1.50 0.06 1.36
C VAL A 149 2.19 0.53 2.62
N ASN A 150 1.61 1.45 3.40
CA ASN A 150 2.24 1.96 4.62
C ASN A 150 2.42 0.86 5.68
N ARG A 151 1.41 0.00 5.88
CA ARG A 151 1.50 -1.12 6.82
C ARG A 151 2.54 -2.14 6.39
N LEU A 152 2.60 -2.47 5.10
CA LEU A 152 3.63 -3.37 4.56
C LEU A 152 5.02 -2.76 4.64
N ALA A 153 5.15 -1.46 4.34
CA ALA A 153 6.41 -0.74 4.44
C ALA A 153 6.91 -0.76 5.89
N ASN A 154 6.05 -0.52 6.87
CA ASN A 154 6.42 -0.65 8.28
C ASN A 154 6.77 -2.10 8.67
N ALA A 155 5.91 -3.07 8.35
CA ALA A 155 6.07 -4.46 8.76
C ALA A 155 7.29 -5.15 8.12
N PHE A 156 7.64 -4.77 6.90
CA PHE A 156 8.85 -5.21 6.20
C PHE A 156 10.03 -4.24 6.38
N GLY A 157 9.82 -3.18 7.14
CA GLY A 157 10.82 -2.21 7.57
C GLY A 157 11.39 -1.31 6.47
N PHE A 158 10.70 -0.99 5.38
CA PHE A 158 11.28 -0.23 4.28
C PHE A 158 12.13 0.98 4.71
N VAL A 159 13.33 1.08 4.14
CA VAL A 159 14.24 2.19 4.37
C VAL A 159 14.54 2.90 3.08
N LEU A 160 14.59 4.23 3.17
CA LEU A 160 15.01 5.07 2.07
C LEU A 160 16.54 5.21 2.12
N ARG A 161 17.24 4.51 1.23
CA ARG A 161 18.71 4.54 1.17
C ARG A 161 19.20 5.78 0.40
N PRO A 162 20.46 6.22 0.60
CA PRO A 162 21.01 7.35 -0.13
C PRO A 162 20.81 7.23 -1.65
N GLY A 163 20.38 8.32 -2.29
CA GLY A 163 20.10 8.37 -3.72
C GLY A 163 18.75 7.79 -4.17
N GLN A 164 18.03 7.06 -3.30
CA GLN A 164 16.75 6.43 -3.68
C GLN A 164 15.59 7.43 -3.78
N LEU A 165 15.57 8.50 -2.97
CA LEU A 165 14.46 9.46 -2.96
C LEU A 165 14.23 10.05 -4.34
N HIS A 166 15.15 10.89 -4.82
CA HIS A 166 14.98 11.60 -6.08
C HIS A 166 14.96 10.69 -7.31
N SER A 167 15.72 9.59 -7.31
CA SER A 167 15.73 8.66 -8.46
C SER A 167 14.44 7.84 -8.52
N GLY A 168 13.98 7.35 -7.37
CA GLY A 168 12.75 6.60 -7.20
C GLY A 168 11.53 7.45 -7.53
N THR A 169 11.35 8.61 -6.91
CA THR A 169 10.18 9.48 -7.14
C THR A 169 10.09 9.96 -8.58
N ARG A 170 11.21 10.29 -9.23
CA ARG A 170 11.23 10.61 -10.68
C ARG A 170 10.81 9.43 -11.54
N ALA A 171 11.28 8.23 -11.24
CA ALA A 171 10.86 7.02 -11.97
C ALA A 171 9.36 6.74 -11.75
N LEU A 172 8.88 6.80 -10.50
CA LEU A 172 7.46 6.63 -10.16
C LEU A 172 6.58 7.67 -10.86
N HIS A 173 6.98 8.95 -10.85
CA HIS A 173 6.28 10.00 -11.56
C HIS A 173 6.26 9.76 -13.07
N ARG A 174 7.39 9.38 -13.66
CA ARG A 174 7.52 9.10 -15.10
C ARG A 174 6.68 7.93 -15.58
N PHE A 175 6.64 6.83 -14.81
CA PHE A 175 5.93 5.61 -15.21
C PHE A 175 4.51 5.50 -14.65
N GLY A 176 4.14 6.40 -13.73
CA GLY A 176 2.79 6.52 -13.20
C GLY A 176 2.33 5.24 -12.49
N TYR A 177 3.17 4.70 -11.60
CA TYR A 177 2.91 3.47 -10.83
C TYR A 177 2.73 2.19 -11.67
N ARG A 178 3.11 2.20 -12.95
CA ARG A 178 3.06 1.01 -13.81
C ARG A 178 4.37 0.24 -13.78
N PHE A 179 4.26 -1.08 -13.82
CA PHE A 179 5.38 -2.00 -13.95
C PHE A 179 5.33 -2.79 -15.26
N PRO A 180 6.48 -3.19 -15.82
CA PRO A 180 6.51 -4.06 -17.00
C PRO A 180 5.76 -5.38 -16.75
N ALA A 181 4.75 -5.66 -17.57
CA ALA A 181 3.85 -6.81 -17.37
C ALA A 181 4.59 -8.16 -17.32
N PHE A 182 5.68 -8.32 -18.08
CA PHE A 182 6.47 -9.55 -18.09
C PHE A 182 7.11 -9.87 -16.72
N LEU A 183 7.35 -8.86 -15.87
CA LEU A 183 7.86 -9.06 -14.51
C LEU A 183 6.76 -9.60 -13.59
N LEU A 184 5.52 -9.20 -13.84
CA LEU A 184 4.33 -9.56 -13.08
C LEU A 184 3.64 -10.83 -13.58
N ALA A 185 4.06 -11.39 -14.72
CA ALA A 185 3.37 -12.50 -15.38
C ALA A 185 3.43 -13.82 -14.60
N GLY A 186 2.27 -14.33 -14.18
CA GLY A 186 2.10 -15.59 -13.46
C GLY A 186 0.75 -15.57 -12.75
N GLY A 187 0.01 -16.67 -12.72
CA GLY A 187 -1.29 -16.74 -12.02
C GLY A 187 -2.51 -16.29 -12.84
N ALA A 188 -3.70 -16.57 -12.28
CA ALA A 188 -4.99 -16.25 -12.91
C ALA A 188 -5.18 -14.74 -13.03
N THR A 189 -5.48 -14.27 -14.24
CA THR A 189 -5.87 -12.88 -14.49
C THR A 189 -7.34 -12.76 -14.11
N ALA A 190 -7.67 -12.01 -13.06
CA ALA A 190 -9.06 -11.60 -12.85
C ALA A 190 -9.39 -10.47 -13.84
N SER A 191 -9.50 -10.80 -15.13
CA SER A 191 -9.49 -9.80 -16.21
C SER A 191 -10.74 -8.93 -16.30
N ASP A 192 -11.81 -9.25 -15.58
CA ASP A 192 -13.07 -8.48 -15.60
C ASP A 192 -13.54 -8.01 -14.21
N ARG A 193 -12.75 -8.22 -13.15
CA ARG A 193 -13.15 -7.82 -11.79
C ARG A 193 -12.77 -6.37 -11.51
N ASP A 194 -13.60 -5.68 -10.72
CA ASP A 194 -13.18 -4.44 -10.07
C ASP A 194 -11.85 -4.68 -9.31
N PRO A 195 -10.85 -3.76 -9.41
CA PRO A 195 -9.54 -3.97 -8.80
C PRO A 195 -9.56 -4.26 -7.29
N VAL A 196 -10.53 -3.72 -6.55
CA VAL A 196 -10.68 -3.96 -5.11
C VAL A 196 -11.11 -5.42 -4.88
N GLU A 197 -12.07 -5.91 -5.65
CA GLU A 197 -12.50 -7.32 -5.58
C GLU A 197 -11.43 -8.29 -6.08
N ALA A 198 -10.64 -7.89 -7.08
CA ALA A 198 -9.50 -8.67 -7.54
C ALA A 198 -8.45 -8.83 -6.43
N MET A 199 -8.17 -7.75 -5.68
CA MET A 199 -7.27 -7.78 -4.52
C MET A 199 -7.83 -8.66 -3.41
N ARG A 200 -9.12 -8.49 -3.05
CA ARG A 200 -9.80 -9.30 -2.04
C ARG A 200 -9.71 -10.80 -2.37
N TRP A 201 -10.03 -11.17 -3.61
CA TRP A 201 -9.95 -12.57 -4.05
C TRP A 201 -8.51 -13.10 -4.03
N SER A 202 -7.57 -12.36 -4.62
CA SER A 202 -6.17 -12.81 -4.74
C SER A 202 -5.55 -13.09 -3.37
N VAL A 203 -5.77 -12.18 -2.42
CA VAL A 203 -5.16 -12.25 -1.08
C VAL A 203 -5.87 -13.23 -0.15
N PHE A 204 -7.20 -13.42 -0.23
CA PHE A 204 -7.90 -14.28 0.73
C PHE A 204 -8.25 -15.68 0.20
N ASP A 205 -8.51 -15.81 -1.10
CA ASP A 205 -9.07 -17.02 -1.71
C ASP A 205 -8.20 -17.62 -2.80
N GLY A 206 -7.39 -16.78 -3.47
CA GLY A 206 -6.51 -17.20 -4.55
C GLY A 206 -5.37 -18.12 -4.10
N PRO A 207 -4.59 -18.69 -5.02
CA PRO A 207 -3.47 -19.55 -4.69
C PRO A 207 -2.44 -18.87 -3.77
N GLY A 208 -1.92 -19.61 -2.79
CA GLY A 208 -0.94 -19.13 -1.81
C GLY A 208 -0.15 -20.29 -1.19
N ARG A 209 0.81 -19.94 -0.34
CA ARG A 209 1.57 -20.87 0.52
C ARG A 209 0.78 -21.21 1.76
N THR A 210 0.03 -20.25 2.27
CA THR A 210 -0.93 -20.37 3.35
C THR A 210 -2.32 -20.72 2.80
N GLY A 211 -3.08 -21.48 3.57
CA GLY A 211 -4.47 -21.80 3.22
C GLY A 211 -5.39 -20.57 3.33
N PRO A 212 -6.49 -20.50 2.54
CA PRO A 212 -7.50 -19.43 2.66
C PRO A 212 -8.03 -19.21 4.08
N ALA A 213 -8.23 -20.28 4.86
CA ALA A 213 -8.69 -20.19 6.25
C ALA A 213 -7.73 -19.37 7.12
N LEU A 214 -6.41 -19.60 6.99
CA LEU A 214 -5.40 -18.86 7.74
C LEU A 214 -5.37 -17.38 7.35
N ARG A 215 -5.44 -17.08 6.05
CA ARG A 215 -5.45 -15.68 5.55
C ARG A 215 -6.70 -14.93 5.98
N ARG A 216 -7.87 -15.59 6.01
CA ARG A 216 -9.11 -15.01 6.53
C ARG A 216 -9.04 -14.80 8.05
N ALA A 217 -8.49 -15.75 8.80
CA ALA A 217 -8.23 -15.60 10.23
C ALA A 217 -7.27 -14.43 10.53
N ALA A 218 -6.32 -14.14 9.65
CA ALA A 218 -5.43 -12.97 9.78
C ALA A 218 -6.14 -11.61 9.71
N VAL A 219 -7.34 -11.55 9.12
CA VAL A 219 -8.13 -10.32 9.03
C VAL A 219 -8.61 -9.86 10.42
N THR A 220 -9.12 -10.78 11.24
CA THR A 220 -9.70 -10.47 12.56
C THR A 220 -8.78 -10.89 13.71
N GLY A 221 -7.90 -11.88 13.49
CA GLY A 221 -7.15 -12.58 14.53
C GLY A 221 -7.91 -13.73 15.18
N GLU A 222 -9.19 -13.92 14.85
CA GLU A 222 -9.99 -15.02 15.39
C GLU A 222 -9.49 -16.36 14.84
N GLY A 223 -9.29 -17.32 15.74
CA GLY A 223 -8.80 -18.66 15.37
C GLY A 223 -7.30 -18.78 15.08
N LEU A 224 -6.50 -17.72 15.29
CA LEU A 224 -5.03 -17.81 15.20
C LEU A 224 -4.41 -18.17 16.54
N ASP A 225 -3.40 -19.04 16.58
CA ASP A 225 -2.63 -19.27 17.81
C ASP A 225 -1.50 -18.26 17.99
N GLU A 226 -0.95 -18.15 19.21
CA GLU A 226 0.28 -17.38 19.43
C GLU A 226 1.50 -18.12 18.86
N PRO A 227 2.52 -17.41 18.34
CA PRO A 227 2.69 -15.95 18.33
C PRO A 227 1.99 -15.21 17.16
N LEU A 228 1.27 -15.92 16.29
CA LEU A 228 0.73 -15.36 15.06
C LEU A 228 -0.45 -14.40 15.30
N ARG A 229 -1.26 -14.67 16.33
CA ARG A 229 -2.39 -13.81 16.73
C ARG A 229 -1.91 -12.41 17.13
N GLY A 230 -0.95 -12.31 18.07
CA GLY A 230 -0.38 -11.04 18.50
C GLY A 230 0.37 -10.30 17.38
N TYR A 231 1.07 -11.05 16.53
CA TYR A 231 1.72 -10.48 15.35
C TYR A 231 0.71 -9.85 14.37
N ALA A 232 -0.33 -10.59 13.99
CA ALA A 232 -1.34 -10.11 13.04
C ALA A 232 -2.09 -8.88 13.58
N ALA A 233 -2.40 -8.85 14.89
CA ALA A 233 -2.95 -7.65 15.53
C ALA A 233 -2.01 -6.45 15.42
N THR A 234 -0.72 -6.65 15.69
CA THR A 234 0.28 -5.58 15.57
C THR A 234 0.41 -5.09 14.13
N VAL A 235 0.36 -5.96 13.12
CA VAL A 235 0.36 -5.56 11.70
C VAL A 235 -0.85 -4.67 11.36
N ARG A 236 -2.05 -4.99 11.86
CA ARG A 236 -3.27 -4.21 11.59
C ARG A 236 -3.25 -2.84 12.27
N ASP A 237 -2.86 -2.82 13.54
CA ASP A 237 -3.14 -1.71 14.45
C ASP A 237 -1.91 -0.82 14.72
N ALA A 238 -0.71 -1.40 14.61
CA ALA A 238 0.53 -0.73 15.00
C ALA A 238 1.75 -1.24 14.22
N SER A 239 1.62 -1.38 12.89
CA SER A 239 2.67 -1.94 12.02
C SER A 239 4.05 -1.33 12.20
N TYR A 240 4.13 -0.04 12.57
CA TYR A 240 5.37 0.68 12.89
C TYR A 240 6.14 0.14 14.11
N ARG A 241 5.54 -0.79 14.88
CA ARG A 241 6.16 -1.48 16.01
C ARG A 241 6.75 -2.84 15.64
N ILE A 242 6.42 -3.37 14.45
CA ILE A 242 6.97 -4.63 13.99
C ILE A 242 8.47 -4.48 13.80
N GLY A 243 9.21 -5.43 14.34
CA GLY A 243 10.66 -5.49 14.20
C GLY A 243 11.17 -6.88 13.93
N ASP A 244 12.49 -6.94 13.83
CA ASP A 244 13.27 -8.15 13.59
C ASP A 244 12.95 -9.30 14.56
N GLY A 245 12.68 -8.98 15.83
CA GLY A 245 12.33 -9.96 16.86
C GLY A 245 10.96 -10.59 16.67
N ASP A 246 10.01 -9.91 16.02
CA ASP A 246 8.70 -10.49 15.68
C ASP A 246 8.86 -11.61 14.65
N VAL A 247 9.63 -11.34 13.59
CA VAL A 247 9.92 -12.33 12.53
C VAL A 247 10.66 -13.53 13.10
N GLU A 248 11.64 -13.30 13.98
CA GLU A 248 12.39 -14.37 14.65
C GLU A 248 11.48 -15.26 15.52
N ARG A 249 10.53 -14.67 16.26
CA ARG A 249 9.53 -15.44 17.02
C ARG A 249 8.63 -16.29 16.13
N LEU A 250 8.14 -15.76 15.02
CA LEU A 250 7.32 -16.52 14.07
C LEU A 250 8.11 -17.68 13.45
N ARG A 251 9.36 -17.44 13.06
CA ARG A 251 10.24 -18.49 12.52
C ARG A 251 10.56 -19.56 13.57
N ALA A 252 10.78 -19.17 14.83
CA ALA A 252 10.96 -20.12 15.93
C ALA A 252 9.70 -20.96 16.20
N ALA A 253 8.51 -20.43 15.90
CA ALA A 253 7.25 -21.15 15.93
C ALA A 253 7.01 -22.02 14.67
N GLY A 254 7.98 -22.11 13.76
CA GLY A 254 7.94 -23.00 12.60
C GLY A 254 7.40 -22.39 11.31
N LEU A 255 7.05 -21.10 11.29
CA LEU A 255 6.59 -20.45 10.08
C LEU A 255 7.75 -20.17 9.12
N THR A 256 7.51 -20.41 7.83
CA THR A 256 8.41 -19.98 6.75
C THR A 256 8.26 -18.49 6.47
N GLU A 257 9.29 -17.86 5.90
CA GLU A 257 9.20 -16.43 5.52
C GLU A 257 8.15 -16.17 4.44
N ASP A 258 7.89 -17.15 3.56
CA ASP A 258 6.80 -17.14 2.59
C ASP A 258 5.42 -17.04 3.29
N GLU A 259 5.21 -17.79 4.38
CA GLU A 259 3.96 -17.76 5.15
C GLU A 259 3.82 -16.48 5.96
N ILE A 260 4.92 -16.00 6.57
CA ILE A 260 4.94 -14.73 7.30
C ILE A 260 4.57 -13.58 6.34
N PHE A 261 5.14 -13.57 5.14
CA PHE A 261 4.79 -12.59 4.11
C PHE A 261 3.29 -12.61 3.80
N GLU A 262 2.71 -13.78 3.52
CA GLU A 262 1.28 -13.87 3.16
C GLU A 262 0.35 -13.47 4.29
N VAL A 263 0.64 -13.87 5.54
CA VAL A 263 -0.17 -13.46 6.70
C VAL A 263 -0.07 -11.96 6.93
N THR A 264 1.10 -11.36 6.76
CA THR A 264 1.30 -9.90 6.87
C THR A 264 0.47 -9.16 5.85
N VAL A 265 0.48 -9.64 4.60
CA VAL A 265 -0.33 -9.09 3.51
C VAL A 265 -1.82 -9.26 3.78
N ALA A 266 -2.26 -10.44 4.22
CA ALA A 266 -3.67 -10.70 4.52
C ALA A 266 -4.20 -9.84 5.67
N ALA A 267 -3.46 -9.72 6.77
CA ALA A 267 -3.81 -8.84 7.89
C ALA A 267 -3.90 -7.37 7.45
N THR A 268 -2.92 -6.91 6.67
CA THR A 268 -2.87 -5.55 6.14
C THR A 268 -4.04 -5.24 5.21
N VAL A 269 -4.26 -6.07 4.20
CA VAL A 269 -5.33 -5.90 3.21
C VAL A 269 -6.70 -6.01 3.87
N GLY A 270 -6.86 -6.92 4.84
CA GLY A 270 -8.09 -7.05 5.62
C GLY A 270 -8.46 -5.78 6.37
N ALA A 271 -7.51 -5.20 7.12
CA ALA A 271 -7.73 -3.96 7.84
C ALA A 271 -8.03 -2.78 6.89
N ALA A 272 -7.30 -2.68 5.78
CA ALA A 272 -7.48 -1.61 4.81
C ALA A 272 -8.84 -1.70 4.08
N LEU A 273 -9.27 -2.91 3.70
CA LEU A 273 -10.56 -3.14 3.05
C LEU A 273 -11.73 -2.87 4.00
N ALA A 274 -11.66 -3.33 5.27
CA ALA A 274 -12.71 -3.06 6.24
C ALA A 274 -12.97 -1.56 6.41
N ALA A 275 -11.90 -0.77 6.57
CA ALA A 275 -11.99 0.68 6.68
C ALA A 275 -12.45 1.38 5.38
N HIS A 276 -12.15 0.80 4.22
CA HIS A 276 -12.60 1.29 2.92
C HIS A 276 -14.09 1.02 2.70
N ASP A 277 -14.55 -0.20 2.98
CA ASP A 277 -15.94 -0.63 2.81
C ASP A 277 -16.88 0.17 3.72
N GLU A 278 -16.50 0.37 4.99
CA GLU A 278 -17.25 1.19 5.95
C GLU A 278 -17.42 2.63 5.44
N ALA A 279 -16.32 3.29 5.06
CA ALA A 279 -16.37 4.66 4.58
C ALA A 279 -17.13 4.80 3.24
N ARG A 280 -17.00 3.82 2.35
CA ARG A 280 -17.74 3.76 1.09
C ARG A 280 -19.24 3.63 1.34
N ALA A 281 -19.66 2.77 2.28
CA ALA A 281 -21.07 2.59 2.61
C ALA A 281 -21.71 3.89 3.12
N VAL A 282 -20.98 4.68 3.92
CA VAL A 282 -21.43 5.98 4.41
C VAL A 282 -21.58 7.00 3.28
N VAL A 283 -20.62 7.07 2.35
CA VAL A 283 -20.73 7.94 1.16
C VAL A 283 -21.96 7.56 0.32
N GLU A 284 -22.19 6.26 0.13
CA GLU A 284 -23.31 5.74 -0.66
C GLU A 284 -24.68 5.77 0.06
N GLY A 285 -24.73 6.20 1.33
CA GLY A 285 -25.96 6.25 2.11
C GLY A 285 -26.55 4.87 2.43
N ARG A 286 -25.71 3.84 2.57
CA ARG A 286 -26.09 2.45 2.85
C ARG A 286 -25.96 2.03 4.32
N SER A 287 -25.81 3.00 5.23
CA SER A 287 -25.64 2.81 6.68
C SER A 287 -26.97 2.72 7.43
#